data_AF-A0A941PWP5-F1
#
_entry.id   AF-A0A941PWP5-F1
#
_cell.length_a   1.000
_cell.length_b   1.000
_cell.length_c   1.000
_cell.angle_alpha   90.00
_cell.angle_beta   90.00
_cell.angle_gamma   90.00
#
_symmetry.space_group_name_H-M   'P 1'
#
loop_
_entity.id
_entity.type
_entity.pdbx_description
1 polymer ?
#
loop_
_entity_poly.entity_id
_entity_poly.type
_entity_poly.pdbx_seq_one_letter_code
_entity_poly.pdbx_strand_id
1 'polypeptide(L)' 'AAMFLVGGGIIVHGVPALHHLLDDWTGNLAGVAGSLVSLGVNAVTGVVVGALAVGVVSLLGKLRPKAAAAS' A
#
# COMPACT_ATOMS: atom_id res chain seq x y z
N ALA A 1 4.59 -3.97 -10.88
CA ALA A 1 4.95 -2.85 -9.98
C ALA A 1 3.96 -1.68 -10.05
N ALA A 2 3.50 -1.28 -11.24
CA ALA A 2 2.61 -0.11 -11.39
C ALA A 2 1.33 -0.15 -10.54
N MET A 3 0.65 -1.29 -10.39
CA MET A 3 -0.57 -1.40 -9.57
C MET A 3 -0.31 -1.17 -8.07
N PHE A 4 0.83 -1.60 -7.54
CA PHE A 4 1.21 -1.33 -6.15
C PHE A 4 1.57 0.13 -5.94
N LEU A 5 2.19 0.77 -6.93
CA LEU A 5 2.48 2.20 -6.88
C LEU A 5 1.18 3.03 -6.89
N VAL A 6 0.20 2.68 -7.73
CA VAL A 6 -1.12 3.33 -7.77
C VAL A 6 -1.86 3.12 -6.44
N GLY A 7 -1.93 1.89 -5.94
CA GLY A 7 -2.59 1.60 -4.66
C GLY A 7 -1.89 2.26 -3.46
N GLY A 8 -0.56 2.27 -3.45
CA GLY A 8 0.24 2.95 -2.43
C GLY A 8 0.03 4.46 -2.43
N GLY A 9 -0.04 5.08 -3.61
CA GLY A 9 -0.38 6.50 -3.75
C GLY A 9 -1.75 6.84 -3.16
N ILE A 10 -2.77 6.00 -3.38
CA ILE A 10 -4.11 6.18 -2.79
C ILE A 10 -4.07 6.10 -1.26
N ILE A 11 -3.34 5.13 -0.69
CA ILE A 11 -3.26 4.94 0.76
C ILE A 11 -2.51 6.09 1.43
N VAL A 12 -1.38 6.51 0.86
CA VAL A 12 -0.56 7.60 1.38
C VAL A 12 -1.31 8.94 1.37
N HIS A 13 -2.11 9.22 0.33
CA HIS A 13 -2.93 10.44 0.28
C HIS A 13 -4.19 10.35 1.14
N GLY A 14 -4.77 9.15 1.30
CA GLY A 14 -5.95 8.94 2.13
C GLY A 14 -5.67 8.94 3.64
N VAL A 15 -4.42 8.80 4.06
CA VAL A 15 -4.00 8.74 5.46
C VAL A 15 -3.09 9.93 5.79
N PRO A 16 -3.62 11.01 6.40
CA PRO A 16 -2.87 12.23 6.69
C PRO A 16 -1.60 12.01 7.52
N ALA A 17 -1.62 11.04 8.44
CA ALA A 17 -0.44 10.69 9.26
C ALA A 17 0.73 10.13 8.43
N LEU A 18 0.44 9.38 7.35
CA LEU A 18 1.47 8.91 6.42
C LEU A 18 2.01 10.05 5.57
N HIS A 19 1.15 10.99 5.21
CA HIS A 19 1.54 12.19 4.46
C HIS A 19 2.52 13.06 5.25
N HIS A 20 2.26 13.31 6.53
CA HIS A 20 3.18 14.08 7.38
C HIS A 20 4.53 13.38 7.61
N LEU A 21 4.55 12.07 7.81
CA LEU A 21 5.81 11.30 7.91
C LEU A 21 6.63 11.38 6.62
N LEU A 22 5.96 11.41 5.46
CA LEU A 22 6.59 11.58 4.16
C LEU A 22 7.08 13.00 3.94
N ASP A 23 6.31 14.02 4.32
CA ASP A 23 6.70 15.43 4.25
C ASP A 23 7.91 15.72 5.15
N ASP A 24 7.99 15.11 6.34
CA ASP A 24 9.16 15.24 7.23
C ASP A 24 10.44 14.66 6.58
N TRP A 25 10.30 13.56 5.83
CA TRP A 25 11.42 12.89 5.14
C TRP A 25 11.79 13.57 3.81
N THR A 26 10.80 14.12 3.09
CA THR A 26 10.97 14.67 1.74
C THR A 26 11.09 16.19 1.72
N GLY A 27 10.72 16.89 2.80
CA GLY A 27 10.81 18.35 2.92
C GLY A 27 12.22 18.91 2.76
N ASN A 28 13.25 18.07 2.96
CA ASN A 28 14.66 18.41 2.72
C ASN A 28 15.19 18.03 1.32
N LEU A 29 14.39 17.35 0.48
CA LEU A 29 14.78 16.81 -0.82
C LEU A 29 13.93 17.42 -1.95
N ALA A 30 14.35 18.58 -2.46
CA ALA A 30 13.69 19.22 -3.59
C ALA A 30 14.08 18.61 -4.96
N GLY A 31 13.15 18.60 -5.91
CA GLY A 31 13.40 18.19 -7.31
C GLY A 31 13.26 16.68 -7.57
N VAL A 32 13.97 16.17 -8.58
CA VAL A 32 13.88 14.77 -9.05
C VAL A 32 14.16 13.76 -7.93
N ALA A 33 15.02 14.11 -6.97
CA ALA A 33 15.29 13.27 -5.79
C ALA A 33 14.04 13.07 -4.93
N GLY A 34 13.26 14.13 -4.68
CA GLY A 34 11.98 14.03 -3.97
C GLY A 34 10.96 13.18 -4.72
N SER A 35 10.91 13.29 -6.06
CA SER A 35 10.05 12.46 -6.91
C SER A 35 10.39 10.97 -6.80
N LEU A 36 11.68 10.63 -6.82
CA LEU A 36 12.15 9.24 -6.73
C LEU A 36 11.90 8.65 -5.34
N VAL A 37 12.11 9.42 -4.27
CA VAL A 37 11.79 9.00 -2.90
C VAL A 37 10.30 8.77 -2.75
N SER A 38 9.47 9.70 -3.23
CA SER A 38 8.01 9.53 -3.22
C SER A 38 7.57 8.29 -3.99
N LEU A 39 8.15 8.04 -5.17
CA LEU A 39 7.89 6.83 -5.95
C LEU A 39 8.24 5.55 -5.17
N GLY A 40 9.40 5.55 -4.52
CA GLY A 40 9.87 4.43 -3.69
C GLY A 40 8.96 4.17 -2.50
N VAL A 41 8.60 5.22 -1.74
CA VAL A 41 7.73 5.07 -0.56
C VAL A 41 6.34 4.60 -0.98
N ASN A 42 5.75 5.17 -2.03
CA ASN A 42 4.45 4.71 -2.54
C ASN A 42 4.51 3.23 -2.97
N ALA A 43 5.58 2.81 -3.65
CA ALA A 43 5.75 1.42 -4.05
C ALA A 43 5.86 0.48 -2.83
N VAL A 44 6.68 0.82 -1.83
CA VAL A 44 6.85 0.02 -0.60
C VAL A 44 5.55 -0.05 0.19
N THR A 45 4.89 1.09 0.42
CA THR A 45 3.60 1.15 1.12
C THR A 45 2.56 0.29 0.40
N GLY A 46 2.47 0.41 -0.93
CA GLY A 46 1.57 -0.41 -1.73
C GLY A 46 1.83 -1.91 -1.62
N VAL A 47 3.10 -2.33 -1.63
CA VAL A 47 3.49 -3.74 -1.47
C VAL A 47 3.14 -4.25 -0.06
N VAL A 48 3.47 -3.50 0.98
CA VAL A 48 3.19 -3.89 2.38
C VAL A 48 1.69 -4.04 2.60
N VAL A 49 0.90 -3.04 2.20
CA VAL A 49 -0.56 -3.09 2.38
C VAL A 49 -1.19 -4.16 1.49
N GLY A 50 -0.74 -4.31 0.25
CA GLY A 50 -1.20 -5.37 -0.64
C GLY A 50 -0.93 -6.77 -0.08
N ALA A 51 0.27 -7.00 0.47
CA ALA A 51 0.64 -8.26 1.09
C ALA A 51 -0.20 -8.54 2.35
N LEU A 52 -0.43 -7.53 3.19
CA LEU A 52 -1.29 -7.64 4.37
C LEU A 52 -2.74 -7.97 3.97
N ALA A 53 -3.29 -7.28 2.97
CA ALA A 53 -4.64 -7.53 2.47
C ALA A 53 -4.79 -8.96 1.94
N VAL A 54 -3.83 -9.44 1.13
CA VAL A 54 -3.82 -10.83 0.64
C VAL A 54 -3.69 -11.83 1.78
N GLY A 55 -2.84 -11.55 2.77
CA GLY A 55 -2.69 -12.39 3.96
C GLY A 55 -3.99 -12.51 4.76
N VAL A 56 -4.65 -11.39 5.04
CA VAL A 56 -5.94 -11.34 5.74
C VAL A 56 -7.03 -12.06 4.94
N VAL A 57 -7.19 -11.75 3.66
CA VAL A 57 -8.21 -12.39 2.81
C VAL A 57 -7.96 -13.89 2.65
N SER A 58 -6.70 -14.33 2.58
CA SER A 58 -6.35 -15.76 2.53
C SER A 58 -6.67 -16.46 3.84
N LEU A 59 -6.42 -15.81 4.98
CA LEU A 59 -6.77 -16.35 6.29
C LEU A 59 -8.29 -16.43 6.47
N LEU A 60 -9.02 -15.37 6.12
CA LEU A 60 -10.49 -15.36 6.13
C LEU A 60 -11.06 -16.40 5.17
N GLY A 61 -10.46 -16.58 3.99
CA GLY A 61 -10.85 -17.60 3.02
C GLY A 61 -10.67 -19.02 3.53
N LYS A 62 -9.65 -19.27 4.36
CA LYS A 62 -9.48 -20.54 5.09
C LYS A 62 -10.52 -20.75 6.19
N LEU A 63 -11.00 -19.67 6.80
CA LEU A 63 -12.03 -19.70 7.84
C LEU A 63 -13.45 -19.75 7.28
N ARG A 64 -13.64 -19.43 5.99
CA ARG A 64 -14.94 -19.64 5.32
C ARG A 64 -15.20 -21.15 5.25
N PRO A 65 -16.32 -21.64 5.79
CA PRO A 65 -16.79 -22.99 5.50
C PRO A 65 -16.87 -23.11 3.98
N LYS A 66 -16.30 -24.17 3.41
CA LYS A 66 -16.55 -24.53 2.01
C LYS A 66 -18.06 -24.67 1.90
N ALA A 67 -18.74 -23.67 1.32
CA ALA A 67 -20.14 -23.82 0.95
C ALA A 67 -20.16 -25.09 0.11
N ALA A 68 -20.76 -26.14 0.68
CA ALA A 68 -20.91 -27.42 0.03
C ALA A 68 -21.39 -27.11 -1.38
N ALA A 69 -20.64 -27.60 -2.37
CA ALA A 69 -20.96 -27.41 -3.78
C ALA A 69 -22.45 -27.70 -3.94
N ALA A 70 -23.23 -26.63 -4.07
CA ALA A 70 -24.65 -26.71 -4.31
C ALA A 70 -24.78 -27.18 -5.75
N SER A 71 -25.10 -28.47 -5.87
CA SER A 71 -25.83 -29.14 -6.96
C SER A 71 -25.37 -28.86 -8.39
#